data_AF-A0A7S2Y1Z5-F1
#
_entry.id   AF-A0A7S2Y1Z5-F1
#
_cell.length_a   1.000
_cell.length_b   1.000
_cell.length_c   1.000
_cell.angle_alpha   90.00
_cell.angle_beta   90.00
_cell.angle_gamma   90.00
#
_symmetry.space_group_name_H-M   'P 1'
#
loop_
_entity.id
_entity.type
_entity.pdbx_description
1 polymer ?
#
loop_
_entity_poly.entity_id
_entity_poly.type
_entity_poly.pdbx_seq_one_letter_code
_entity_poly.pdbx_strand_id
1 'polypeptide(L)'
;VWPVSAFLAWFVARNKPLFEGKRVVELGAGCGLSGLIAHACHASKTALTDGNEVVVRLLEKNVALQQPPEEQQQGQQGGGGVVEAHRLVWGEEGSLDRFQARFGDHTDVVLGADVVCWPLCVAPLLQ
;
A
#
# COMPACT_ATOMS: atom_id res chain seq x y z
N VAL A 1 -2.12 14.45 5.97
CA VAL A 1 -2.86 13.17 6.02
C VAL A 1 -4.34 13.48 6.12
N TRP A 2 -5.19 12.82 5.32
CA TRP A 2 -6.65 13.04 5.36
C TRP A 2 -7.29 12.31 6.55
N PRO A 3 -8.35 12.85 7.19
CA PRO A 3 -8.97 12.23 8.37
C PRO A 3 -9.44 10.78 8.15
N VAL A 4 -10.00 10.46 6.98
CA VAL A 4 -10.49 9.11 6.65
C VAL A 4 -9.36 8.07 6.69
N SER A 5 -8.15 8.45 6.27
CA SER A 5 -6.97 7.58 6.32
C SER A 5 -6.58 7.24 7.76
N ALA A 6 -6.75 8.16 8.71
CA ALA A 6 -6.49 7.88 10.12
C ALA A 6 -7.47 6.86 10.70
N PHE A 7 -8.76 6.94 10.32
CA PHE A 7 -9.76 5.94 10.73
C PHE A 7 -9.49 4.57 10.12
N LEU A 8 -9.14 4.50 8.84
CA LEU A 8 -8.78 3.24 8.19
C LEU A 8 -7.53 2.62 8.81
N ALA A 9 -6.48 3.42 9.03
CA ALA A 9 -5.26 2.98 9.70
C ALA A 9 -5.52 2.44 11.12
N TRP A 10 -6.40 3.12 11.88
CA TRP A 10 -6.82 2.64 13.19
C TRP A 10 -7.59 1.32 13.11
N PHE A 11 -8.46 1.14 12.12
CA PHE A 11 -9.13 -0.12 11.86
C PHE A 11 -8.12 -1.24 11.54
N VAL A 12 -7.15 -0.98 10.65
CA VAL A 12 -6.10 -1.95 10.31
C VAL A 12 -5.33 -2.37 11.58
N ALA A 13 -4.86 -1.41 12.37
CA ALA A 13 -4.13 -1.66 13.60
C ALA A 13 -4.91 -2.52 14.62
N ARG A 14 -6.24 -2.34 14.70
CA ARG A 14 -7.10 -3.10 15.61
C ARG A 14 -7.48 -4.48 15.10
N ASN A 15 -7.25 -4.76 13.82
CA ASN A 15 -7.67 -6.00 13.17
C ASN A 15 -6.48 -6.73 12.53
N LYS A 16 -5.30 -6.69 13.19
CA LYS A 16 -4.06 -7.35 12.73
C LYS A 16 -4.25 -8.75 12.12
N PRO A 17 -5.04 -9.68 12.68
CA PRO A 17 -5.24 -11.01 12.10
C PRO A 17 -5.83 -11.02 10.68
N LEU A 18 -6.47 -9.95 10.23
CA LEU A 18 -6.97 -9.82 8.85
C LEU A 18 -5.84 -9.54 7.84
N PHE A 19 -4.69 -9.06 8.30
CA PHE A 19 -3.58 -8.60 7.47
C PHE A 19 -2.32 -9.46 7.62
N GLU A 20 -2.17 -10.16 8.73
CA GLU A 20 -1.01 -11.01 8.99
C GLU A 20 -0.83 -12.07 7.88
N GLY A 21 0.36 -12.08 7.27
CA GLY A 21 0.70 -12.96 6.14
C GLY A 21 0.04 -12.60 4.81
N LYS A 22 -0.79 -11.55 4.74
CA LYS A 22 -1.55 -11.16 3.54
C LYS A 22 -0.79 -10.29 2.57
N ARG A 23 -1.15 -10.38 1.29
CA ARG A 23 -0.75 -9.45 0.24
C ARG A 23 -1.74 -8.30 0.17
N VAL A 24 -1.29 -7.10 0.50
CA VAL A 24 -2.13 -5.91 0.67
C VAL A 24 -1.80 -4.88 -0.39
N VAL A 25 -2.82 -4.27 -1.00
CA VAL A 25 -2.66 -3.15 -1.93
C VAL A 25 -3.47 -1.97 -1.40
N GLU A 26 -2.85 -0.82 -1.21
CA GLU A 26 -3.55 0.44 -0.92
C GLU A 26 -3.70 1.26 -2.20
N LEU A 27 -4.94 1.53 -2.62
CA LEU A 27 -5.30 2.36 -3.76
C LEU A 27 -5.44 3.82 -3.33
N GLY A 28 -4.87 4.75 -4.11
CA GLY A 28 -4.94 6.18 -3.81
C GLY A 28 -4.30 6.50 -2.46
N ALA A 29 -3.12 5.92 -2.22
CA ALA A 29 -2.49 5.84 -0.90
C ALA A 29 -2.12 7.22 -0.33
N GLY A 30 -1.89 8.23 -1.17
CA GLY A 30 -1.44 9.54 -0.70
C GLY A 30 -0.11 9.44 0.03
N CYS A 31 -0.13 9.52 1.37
CA CYS A 31 1.06 9.29 2.20
C CYS A 31 1.31 7.82 2.57
N GLY A 32 0.38 6.91 2.28
CA GLY A 32 0.53 5.46 2.49
C GLY A 32 0.26 4.99 3.91
N LEU A 33 -0.48 5.75 4.71
CA LEU A 33 -0.61 5.47 6.14
C LEU A 33 -1.23 4.08 6.40
N SER A 34 -2.34 3.73 5.74
CA SER A 34 -3.07 2.50 6.05
C SER A 34 -2.27 1.25 5.63
N GLY A 35 -1.62 1.30 4.46
CA GLY A 35 -0.75 0.24 3.99
C GLY A 35 0.51 0.11 4.84
N LEU A 36 1.13 1.21 5.28
CA LEU A 36 2.26 1.16 6.22
C LEU A 36 1.87 0.50 7.55
N ILE A 37 0.67 0.78 8.06
CA ILE A 37 0.15 0.09 9.25
C ILE A 37 -0.13 -1.39 8.96
N ALA A 38 -0.62 -1.75 7.77
CA ALA A 38 -0.79 -3.15 7.37
C ALA A 38 0.55 -3.90 7.33
N HIS A 39 1.60 -3.27 6.79
CA HIS A 39 2.97 -3.78 6.83
C HIS A 39 3.46 -3.96 8.27
N ALA A 40 3.25 -2.97 9.15
CA ALA A 40 3.56 -3.09 10.58
C ALA A 40 2.73 -4.20 11.28
N CYS A 41 1.54 -4.51 10.76
CA CYS A 41 0.70 -5.65 11.16
C CYS A 41 1.14 -6.99 10.56
N HIS A 42 2.34 -7.06 9.97
CA HIS A 42 2.94 -8.28 9.41
C HIS A 42 2.24 -8.81 8.16
N ALA A 43 1.68 -7.93 7.34
CA ALA A 43 1.37 -8.26 5.94
C ALA A 43 2.64 -8.78 5.24
N SER A 44 2.51 -9.86 4.47
CA SER A 44 3.66 -10.51 3.81
C SER A 44 4.24 -9.65 2.69
N LYS A 45 3.36 -8.96 1.94
CA LYS A 45 3.75 -8.01 0.90
C LYS A 45 2.73 -6.88 0.84
N THR A 46 3.17 -5.63 0.82
CA THR A 46 2.32 -4.45 0.76
C THR A 46 2.72 -3.55 -0.39
N ALA A 47 1.77 -3.18 -1.26
CA ALA A 47 1.94 -2.13 -2.25
C ALA A 47 1.19 -0.87 -1.83
N LEU A 48 1.90 0.26 -1.80
CA LEU A 48 1.32 1.59 -1.68
C LEU A 48 1.22 2.17 -3.09
N THR A 49 0.01 2.45 -3.56
CA THR A 49 -0.22 2.85 -4.96
C THR A 49 -0.90 4.21 -5.09
N ASP A 50 -0.45 5.00 -6.07
CA ASP A 50 -1.10 6.25 -6.44
C ASP A 50 -0.92 6.50 -7.95
N GLY A 51 -1.85 7.22 -8.58
CA GLY A 51 -1.76 7.57 -10.00
C GLY A 51 -0.85 8.77 -10.27
N ASN A 52 -0.59 9.59 -9.24
CA ASN A 52 0.23 10.79 -9.35
C ASN A 52 1.71 10.52 -9.03
N GLU A 53 2.58 10.73 -10.02
CA GLU A 53 4.03 10.53 -9.90
C GLU A 53 4.70 11.31 -8.75
N VAL A 54 4.18 12.50 -8.42
CA VAL A 54 4.69 13.30 -7.28
C VAL A 54 4.39 12.57 -5.97
N VAL A 55 3.21 11.96 -5.88
CA VAL A 55 2.77 11.20 -4.71
C VAL A 55 3.53 9.88 -4.62
N VAL A 56 3.77 9.20 -5.74
CA VAL A 56 4.60 7.97 -5.77
C VAL A 56 6.00 8.24 -5.21
N ARG A 57 6.65 9.35 -5.58
CA ARG A 57 7.95 9.76 -4.99
C ARG A 57 7.88 10.04 -3.49
N LEU A 58 6.74 10.49 -2.97
CA LEU A 58 6.52 10.63 -1.54
C LEU A 58 6.40 9.25 -0.87
N LEU A 59 5.66 8.33 -1.48
CA LEU A 59 5.52 6.95 -1.00
C LEU A 59 6.87 6.25 -0.94
N GLU A 60 7.71 6.38 -1.96
CA GLU A 60 9.07 5.83 -1.98
C GLU A 60 9.91 6.29 -0.77
N LYS A 61 9.83 7.59 -0.42
CA LYS A 61 10.50 8.12 0.77
C LYS A 61 9.94 7.51 2.05
N ASN A 62 8.62 7.38 2.17
CA ASN A 62 7.98 6.80 3.34
C ASN A 62 8.31 5.30 3.50
N VAL A 63 8.41 4.57 2.39
CA VAL A 63 8.86 3.17 2.34
C VAL A 63 10.31 3.03 2.79
N ALA A 64 11.20 3.92 2.33
CA ALA A 64 12.60 3.89 2.74
C ALA A 64 12.79 4.05 4.25
N LEU A 65 11.88 4.77 4.92
CA LEU A 65 11.88 4.93 6.39
C LEU A 65 11.46 3.66 7.15
N GLN A 66 10.94 2.63 6.48
CA GLN A 66 10.56 1.36 7.11
C GLN A 66 11.71 0.34 7.13
N GLN A 67 12.82 0.63 6.46
CA GLN A 67 13.98 -0.24 6.44
C GLN A 67 14.73 -0.14 7.79
N PRO A 68 15.05 -1.27 8.45
CA PRO A 68 15.82 -1.22 9.69
C PRO A 68 17.24 -0.69 9.42
N PRO A 69 17.83 0.06 10.38
CA PRO A 69 19.23 0.46 10.33
C PRO A 69 20.14 -0.75 10.08
N GLU A 70 21.21 -0.56 9.28
CA GLU A 70 22.14 -1.62 8.85
C GLU A 70 22.68 -2.46 10.04
N GLU A 71 22.84 -1.84 11.21
CA GLU A 71 23.33 -2.48 12.44
C GLU A 71 22.39 -3.58 13.01
N GLN A 72 21.10 -3.57 12.67
CA GLN A 72 20.11 -4.54 13.15
C GLN A 72 19.82 -5.67 12.15
N GLN A 73 20.40 -5.60 10.95
CA GLN A 73 20.20 -6.58 9.88
C GLN A 73 20.96 -7.90 10.16
N GLN A 74 22.02 -7.89 10.99
CA GLN A 74 22.84 -9.08 11.27
C GLN A 74 22.22 -10.06 12.29
N GLY A 75 21.05 -9.77 12.88
CA GLY A 75 20.39 -10.64 13.86
C GLY A 75 18.95 -11.05 13.53
N GLN A 76 18.29 -10.39 12.56
CA GLN A 76 16.92 -10.70 12.16
C GLN A 76 16.90 -11.63 10.95
N GLN A 77 17.18 -12.92 11.19
CA GLN A 77 16.89 -13.95 10.18
C GLN A 77 15.37 -14.22 10.15
N GLY A 78 14.68 -13.61 9.19
CA GLY A 78 13.40 -14.09 8.65
C GLY A 78 12.15 -13.63 9.41
N GLY A 79 11.35 -12.75 8.80
CA GLY A 79 9.97 -12.53 9.21
C GLY A 79 9.33 -11.21 8.78
N GLY A 80 10.12 -10.20 8.40
CA GLY A 80 9.59 -8.93 7.94
C GLY A 80 8.95 -9.06 6.55
N GLY A 81 7.67 -8.73 6.43
CA GLY A 81 7.04 -8.59 5.12
C GLY A 81 7.70 -7.48 4.29
N VAL A 82 7.40 -7.41 3.00
CA VAL A 82 7.95 -6.38 2.10
C VAL A 82 6.94 -5.25 1.93
N VAL A 83 7.39 -3.99 1.85
CA VAL A 83 6.56 -2.85 1.46
C VAL A 83 7.20 -2.10 0.30
N GLU A 84 6.42 -1.78 -0.72
CA GLU A 84 6.87 -1.18 -1.98
C GLU A 84 5.93 -0.04 -2.40
N ALA A 85 6.48 0.99 -3.04
CA ALA A 85 5.70 2.04 -3.69
C ALA A 85 5.58 1.75 -5.19
N HIS A 86 4.38 1.92 -5.75
CA HIS A 86 4.12 1.70 -7.17
C HIS A 86 3.20 2.77 -7.73
N ARG A 87 3.37 3.07 -9.02
CA ARG A 87 2.37 3.86 -9.75
C ARG A 87 1.23 2.97 -10.22
N LEU A 88 0.00 3.38 -9.95
CA LEU A 88 -1.20 2.73 -10.47
C LEU A 88 -2.25 3.78 -10.84
N VAL A 89 -2.53 3.92 -12.12
CA VAL A 89 -3.61 4.77 -12.65
C VAL A 89 -4.84 3.92 -12.89
N TRP A 90 -5.94 4.25 -12.22
CA TRP A 90 -7.21 3.54 -12.37
C TRP A 90 -7.76 3.69 -13.78
N GLY A 91 -8.29 2.60 -14.34
CA GLY A 91 -8.83 2.55 -15.71
C GLY A 91 -7.78 2.61 -16.84
N GLU A 92 -6.49 2.60 -16.53
CA GLU A 92 -5.42 2.49 -17.54
C GLU A 92 -4.86 1.06 -17.54
N GLU A 93 -5.28 0.22 -18.49
CA GLU A 93 -4.86 -1.19 -18.61
C GLU A 93 -3.34 -1.35 -18.59
N GLY A 94 -2.61 -0.53 -19.36
CA GLY A 94 -1.15 -0.55 -19.36
C GLY A 94 -0.53 -0.18 -18.01
N SER A 95 -1.22 0.59 -17.15
CA SER A 95 -0.75 0.85 -15.79
C SER A 95 -0.96 -0.35 -14.88
N LEU A 96 -2.07 -1.06 -15.03
CA LEU A 96 -2.36 -2.28 -14.28
C LEU A 96 -1.35 -3.39 -14.64
N ASP A 97 -1.08 -3.60 -15.93
CA ASP A 97 -0.12 -4.59 -16.40
C ASP A 97 1.28 -4.36 -15.82
N ARG A 98 1.76 -3.10 -15.84
CA ARG A 98 3.06 -2.74 -15.26
C ARG A 98 3.10 -2.99 -13.75
N PHE A 99 2.01 -2.70 -13.05
CA PHE A 99 1.89 -2.97 -11.62
C PHE A 99 1.91 -4.48 -11.34
N GLN A 100 1.10 -5.26 -12.04
CA GLN A 100 1.01 -6.71 -11.87
C GLN A 100 2.32 -7.42 -12.23
N ALA A 101 3.04 -6.96 -13.27
CA ALA A 101 4.35 -7.51 -13.63
C ALA A 101 5.39 -7.37 -12.50
N ARG A 102 5.24 -6.37 -11.61
CA ARG A 102 6.19 -6.07 -10.52
C ARG A 102 5.71 -6.57 -9.16
N PHE A 103 4.44 -6.38 -8.85
CA PHE A 103 3.86 -6.78 -7.56
C PHE A 103 3.39 -8.24 -7.58
N GLY A 104 2.87 -8.70 -8.71
CA GLY A 104 2.12 -9.94 -8.92
C GLY A 104 0.62 -9.69 -9.13
N ASP A 105 -0.07 -10.68 -9.66
CA ASP A 105 -1.51 -10.66 -9.98
C ASP A 105 -2.41 -10.91 -8.75
N HIS A 106 -1.91 -11.63 -7.75
CA HIS A 106 -2.68 -11.96 -6.56
C HIS A 106 -2.63 -10.89 -5.46
N THR A 107 -3.80 -10.53 -4.94
CA THR A 107 -3.99 -9.63 -3.79
C THR A 107 -5.06 -10.23 -2.86
N ASP A 108 -4.77 -10.29 -1.55
CA ASP A 108 -5.71 -10.77 -0.54
C ASP A 108 -6.63 -9.64 -0.04
N VAL A 109 -6.08 -8.44 0.12
CA VAL A 109 -6.78 -7.29 0.73
C VAL A 109 -6.48 -6.02 -0.06
N VAL A 110 -7.54 -5.30 -0.42
CA VAL A 110 -7.45 -3.96 -1.01
C VAL A 110 -7.90 -2.92 0.02
N LEU A 111 -7.07 -1.90 0.23
CA LEU A 111 -7.34 -0.74 1.08
C LEU A 111 -7.58 0.48 0.20
N GLY A 112 -8.48 1.37 0.62
CA GLY A 112 -8.72 2.65 -0.04
C GLY A 112 -9.43 3.60 0.90
N ALA A 113 -8.76 4.68 1.28
CA ALA A 113 -9.33 5.73 2.13
C ALA A 113 -9.73 6.92 1.27
N ASP A 114 -11.02 7.28 1.29
CA ASP A 114 -11.54 8.46 0.58
C ASP A 114 -11.33 8.40 -0.96
N VAL A 115 -11.43 7.19 -1.53
CA VAL A 115 -11.23 6.94 -2.97
C VAL A 115 -12.49 7.17 -3.83
N VAL A 116 -13.66 7.34 -3.20
CA VAL A 116 -14.96 7.53 -3.87
C VAL A 116 -15.48 8.96 -3.65
N CYS A 117 -14.66 9.95 -4.01
CA CYS A 117 -14.98 11.37 -3.79
C CYS A 117 -15.34 12.11 -5.07
N TRP A 118 -14.91 11.60 -6.22
CA TRP A 118 -15.11 12.23 -7.53
C TRP A 118 -15.84 11.25 -8.44
N PRO A 119 -17.02 11.61 -8.98
CA PRO A 119 -17.80 10.71 -9.85
C PRO A 119 -16.99 10.16 -11.04
N LEU A 120 -16.08 10.97 -11.59
CA LEU A 120 -15.23 10.59 -12.72
C LEU A 120 -14.22 9.48 -12.38
N CYS A 121 -13.90 9.28 -11.11
CA CYS A 121 -12.93 8.27 -10.67
C CYS A 121 -13.60 6.95 -10.28
N VAL A 122 -14.92 6.90 -10.16
CA VAL A 122 -15.64 5.69 -9.71
C VAL A 122 -15.58 4.58 -10.75
N ALA A 123 -15.91 4.87 -12.00
CA ALA A 123 -15.88 3.85 -13.05
C ALA A 123 -14.44 3.33 -13.31
N PRO A 124 -13.39 4.18 -13.43
CA PRO A 124 -12.02 3.71 -13.54
C PRO A 124 -11.54 2.86 -12.35
N LEU A 125 -11.99 3.12 -11.13
CA LEU A 125 -11.62 2.37 -9.92
C LEU A 125 -12.15 0.93 -9.93
N LEU A 126 -13.25 0.67 -10.64
CA LEU A 126 -13.92 -0.63 -10.70
C LEU A 126 -13.40 -1.55 -11.81
N GLN A 127 -12.47 -1.07 -12.64
CA GLN A 127 -11.84 -1.81 -13.74
C GLN A 127 -10.54 -2.45 -13.28
#